data_AF-A0A336JM16-F1
#
_entry.id   AF-A0A336JM16-F1
#
_cell.length_a   1.000
_cell.length_b   1.000
_cell.length_c   1.000
_cell.angle_alpha   90.00
_cell.angle_beta   90.00
_cell.angle_gamma   90.00
#
_symmetry.space_group_name_H-M   'P 1'
#
loop_
_entity.id
_entity.type
_entity.pdbx_description
1 polymer ?
#
loop_
_entity_poly.entity_id
_entity_poly.type
_entity_poly.pdbx_seq_one_letter_code
_entity_poly.pdbx_strand_id
1 'polypeptide(L)'
;MRDFRDAKAMAQTLRDVIKPKAELTHSESLELIAKVLGCQNWNVLAAALQSAGDPVQGGAPHGRAPSEPEEVRLDAAILDRYVGFYELAEQGVMTISREDGRLTSRLSGQPAVPLFAESRTKFFARIVNAQINFVTDASGVAQSLVLHQNGLDVAMRRIDAAEARRIEDRITARLKSGRPSPGTEAALRRLIEGLRTGEPRYDEMTPALAEATRQQLATLHAEIGDAGPVHSIDFVGVGNGGVDVYLVHHEQRPLYWRIGLDAAGAIATAWVTPGL
;
A
#
# COMPACT_ATOMS: atom_id res chain seq x y z
N MET A 1 -10.64 -13.30 -19.28
CA MET A 1 -9.49 -12.69 -18.58
C MET A 1 -8.48 -13.78 -18.33
N ARG A 2 -7.22 -13.58 -18.69
CA ARG A 2 -6.14 -14.51 -18.32
C ARG A 2 -5.95 -14.42 -16.80
N ASP A 3 -5.92 -15.55 -16.12
CA ASP A 3 -5.84 -15.64 -14.66
C ASP A 3 -4.45 -16.18 -14.24
N PHE A 4 -4.25 -16.42 -12.94
CA PHE A 4 -2.99 -16.93 -12.37
C PHE A 4 -2.49 -18.24 -13.03
N ARG A 5 -3.36 -19.00 -13.72
CA ARG A 5 -3.01 -20.24 -14.44
C ARG A 5 -2.16 -19.98 -15.68
N ASP A 6 -2.10 -18.74 -16.17
CA ASP A 6 -1.23 -18.32 -17.28
C ASP A 6 0.11 -17.74 -16.80
N ALA A 7 0.40 -17.74 -15.49
CA ALA A 7 1.59 -17.11 -14.91
C ALA A 7 2.92 -17.61 -15.52
N LYS A 8 2.97 -18.89 -15.94
CA LYS A 8 4.14 -19.45 -16.63
C LYS A 8 4.31 -18.87 -18.05
N ALA A 9 3.21 -18.63 -18.76
CA ALA A 9 3.22 -17.97 -20.06
C ALA A 9 3.55 -16.47 -19.93
N MET A 10 3.09 -15.82 -18.85
CA MET A 10 3.44 -14.43 -18.52
C MET A 10 4.93 -14.29 -18.19
N ALA A 11 5.49 -15.17 -17.37
CA ALA A 11 6.92 -15.19 -17.03
C ALA A 11 7.81 -15.52 -18.25
N GLN A 12 7.34 -16.41 -19.14
CA GLN A 12 8.03 -16.72 -20.39
C GLN A 12 8.01 -15.52 -21.35
N THR A 13 6.85 -14.87 -21.51
CA THR A 13 6.71 -13.64 -22.31
C THR A 13 7.62 -12.53 -21.78
N LEU A 14 7.68 -12.35 -20.45
CA LEU A 14 8.56 -11.40 -19.79
C LEU A 14 10.04 -11.70 -20.08
N ARG A 15 10.44 -12.97 -19.94
CA ARG A 15 11.82 -13.40 -20.18
C ARG A 15 12.23 -13.23 -21.63
N ASP A 16 11.36 -13.55 -22.59
CA ASP A 16 11.65 -13.44 -24.03
C ASP A 16 11.75 -11.99 -24.50
N VAL A 17 10.99 -11.07 -23.89
CA VAL A 17 11.03 -9.64 -24.21
C VAL A 17 12.22 -8.93 -23.57
N ILE A 18 12.65 -9.37 -22.37
CA ILE A 18 13.80 -8.78 -21.66
C ILE A 18 15.14 -9.31 -22.19
N LYS A 19 15.24 -10.60 -22.57
CA LYS A 19 16.52 -11.23 -22.98
C LYS A 19 17.34 -10.47 -24.05
N PRO A 20 16.73 -9.78 -25.03
CA PRO A 20 17.47 -9.01 -26.02
C PRO A 20 17.68 -7.52 -25.69
N LYS A 21 17.18 -6.98 -24.57
CA LYS A 21 17.22 -5.53 -24.26
C LYS A 21 17.82 -5.22 -22.90
N ALA A 22 18.83 -4.34 -22.87
CA ALA A 22 19.51 -3.93 -21.64
C ALA A 22 18.70 -2.92 -20.80
N GLU A 23 17.82 -2.13 -21.43
CA GLU A 23 16.90 -1.20 -20.76
C GLU A 23 15.54 -1.17 -21.47
N LEU A 24 14.45 -1.14 -20.69
CA LEU A 24 13.07 -1.03 -21.17
C LEU A 24 12.61 0.41 -21.06
N THR A 25 12.08 0.98 -22.14
CA THR A 25 11.47 2.30 -22.11
C THR A 25 10.11 2.26 -21.42
N HIS A 26 9.61 3.44 -21.00
CA HIS A 26 8.31 3.56 -20.34
C HIS A 26 7.15 3.03 -21.20
N SER A 27 7.16 3.34 -22.51
CA SER A 27 6.16 2.85 -23.47
C SER A 27 6.19 1.32 -23.61
N GLU A 28 7.38 0.73 -23.65
CA GLU A 28 7.55 -0.73 -23.73
C GLU A 28 7.10 -1.43 -22.43
N SER A 29 7.26 -0.76 -21.29
CA SER A 29 6.77 -1.25 -20.01
C SER A 29 5.24 -1.30 -19.97
N LEU A 30 4.56 -0.26 -20.49
CA LEU A 30 3.10 -0.22 -20.57
C LEU A 30 2.54 -1.29 -21.52
N GLU A 31 3.19 -1.50 -22.66
CA GLU A 31 2.85 -2.58 -23.60
C GLU A 31 3.02 -3.98 -22.99
N LEU A 32 4.07 -4.16 -22.19
CA LEU A 32 4.33 -5.41 -21.50
C LEU A 32 3.24 -5.71 -20.46
N ILE A 33 2.85 -4.71 -19.66
CA ILE A 33 1.76 -4.84 -18.69
C ILE A 33 0.43 -5.19 -19.37
N ALA A 34 0.12 -4.56 -20.50
CA ALA A 34 -1.07 -4.89 -21.28
C ALA A 34 -1.09 -6.35 -21.75
N LYS A 35 0.02 -6.85 -22.29
CA LYS A 35 0.14 -8.25 -22.73
C LYS A 35 0.07 -9.23 -21.58
N VAL A 36 0.69 -8.89 -20.45
CA VAL A 36 0.68 -9.69 -19.21
C VAL A 36 -0.75 -9.85 -18.70
N LEU A 37 -1.58 -8.80 -18.77
CA LEU A 37 -2.99 -8.83 -18.39
C LEU A 37 -3.92 -9.39 -19.49
N GLY A 38 -3.36 -9.84 -20.62
CA GLY A 38 -4.10 -10.45 -21.73
C GLY A 38 -4.81 -9.46 -22.66
N CYS A 39 -4.51 -8.16 -22.55
CA CYS A 39 -4.95 -7.14 -23.49
C CYS A 39 -4.02 -7.10 -24.71
N GLN A 40 -4.55 -6.74 -25.88
CA GLN A 40 -3.78 -6.76 -27.14
C GLN A 40 -2.64 -5.74 -27.17
N ASN A 41 -2.85 -4.57 -26.54
CA ASN A 41 -1.88 -3.49 -26.42
C ASN A 41 -2.32 -2.55 -25.29
N TRP A 42 -1.46 -1.57 -24.98
CA TRP A 42 -1.71 -0.59 -23.92
C TRP A 42 -3.02 0.17 -24.11
N ASN A 43 -3.37 0.57 -25.33
CA ASN A 43 -4.59 1.33 -25.61
C ASN A 43 -5.87 0.56 -25.24
N VAL A 44 -5.89 -0.77 -25.43
CA VAL A 44 -7.03 -1.62 -25.06
C VAL A 44 -7.15 -1.78 -23.55
N LEU A 45 -6.02 -1.95 -22.86
CA LEU A 45 -6.02 -2.00 -21.39
C LEU A 45 -6.44 -0.66 -20.79
N ALA A 46 -5.95 0.45 -21.34
CA ALA A 46 -6.31 1.80 -20.90
C ALA A 46 -7.82 2.07 -21.09
N ALA A 47 -8.41 1.66 -22.21
CA ALA A 47 -9.85 1.76 -22.45
C ALA A 47 -10.66 0.90 -21.46
N ALA A 48 -10.19 -0.30 -21.11
CA ALA A 48 -10.84 -1.16 -20.12
C ALA A 48 -10.78 -0.58 -18.70
N LEU A 49 -9.68 0.07 -18.32
CA LEU A 49 -9.53 0.78 -17.04
C LEU A 49 -10.44 2.01 -16.96
N GLN A 50 -10.62 2.72 -18.07
CA GLN A 50 -11.58 3.82 -18.18
C GLN A 50 -13.03 3.31 -18.10
N SER A 51 -13.31 2.12 -18.65
CA SER A 51 -14.63 1.49 -18.64
C SER A 51 -15.02 0.86 -17.29
N ALA A 52 -14.04 0.58 -16.41
CA ALA A 52 -14.25 0.07 -15.06
C ALA A 52 -14.55 1.18 -14.04
N GLY A 53 -14.53 2.44 -14.47
CA GLY A 53 -14.93 3.61 -13.69
C GLY A 53 -16.07 4.37 -14.37
N ASP A 54 -17.31 3.94 -14.13
CA ASP A 54 -18.50 4.78 -14.33
C ASP A 54 -19.66 4.27 -13.45
N PRO A 55 -20.25 5.10 -12.57
CA PRO A 55 -21.63 4.92 -12.14
C PRO A 55 -22.57 5.47 -13.23
N VAL A 56 -23.38 4.55 -13.77
CA VAL A 56 -24.56 4.66 -14.64
C VAL A 56 -25.15 6.07 -14.88
N GLN A 57 -25.32 6.42 -16.16
CA GLN A 57 -26.13 7.54 -16.63
C GLN A 57 -27.64 7.31 -16.47
N GLY A 58 -28.34 8.35 -16.02
CA GLY A 58 -29.79 8.50 -16.16
C GLY A 58 -30.27 9.92 -15.86
N GLY A 59 -30.46 10.75 -16.90
CA GLY A 59 -31.25 12.00 -16.88
C GLY A 59 -30.51 13.31 -16.56
N ALA A 60 -30.40 14.20 -17.54
CA ALA A 60 -29.86 15.58 -17.46
C ALA A 60 -30.70 16.52 -16.55
N PRO A 61 -30.23 17.74 -16.13
CA PRO A 61 -29.08 18.50 -16.66
C PRO A 61 -28.08 19.08 -15.63
N HIS A 62 -26.82 19.18 -16.06
CA HIS A 62 -25.74 20.06 -15.57
C HIS A 62 -25.43 20.04 -14.05
N GLY A 63 -24.73 18.99 -13.61
CA GLY A 63 -23.90 19.01 -12.41
C GLY A 63 -22.47 18.64 -12.80
N ARG A 64 -21.54 19.57 -12.63
CA ARG A 64 -20.10 19.49 -12.93
C ARG A 64 -19.52 18.09 -12.61
N ALA A 65 -18.95 17.40 -13.61
CA ALA A 65 -18.10 16.23 -13.37
C ALA A 65 -17.07 16.57 -12.27
N PRO A 66 -16.69 15.65 -11.36
CA PRO A 66 -15.66 15.93 -10.38
C PRO A 66 -14.39 16.30 -11.15
N SER A 67 -14.07 17.59 -11.15
CA SER A 67 -12.89 18.12 -11.79
C SER A 67 -11.69 17.42 -11.16
N GLU A 68 -10.76 16.94 -11.98
CA GLU A 68 -9.42 16.61 -11.48
C GLU A 68 -8.96 17.76 -10.56
N PRO A 69 -8.46 17.47 -9.36
CA PRO A 69 -8.06 18.52 -8.42
C PRO A 69 -7.13 19.50 -9.13
N GLU A 70 -7.56 20.76 -9.22
CA GLU A 70 -6.79 21.78 -9.93
C GLU A 70 -5.50 22.05 -9.14
N GLU A 71 -4.34 21.91 -9.81
CA GLU A 71 -3.05 22.13 -9.15
C GLU A 71 -2.90 23.62 -8.80
N VAL A 72 -2.77 23.90 -7.50
CA VAL A 72 -2.49 25.24 -6.99
C VAL A 72 -0.97 25.41 -6.89
N ARG A 73 -0.43 26.52 -7.39
CA ARG A 73 0.97 26.88 -7.12
C ARG A 73 1.07 27.48 -5.72
N LEU A 74 1.95 26.90 -4.90
CA LEU A 74 2.27 27.39 -3.55
C LEU A 74 3.69 27.95 -3.51
N ASP A 75 3.89 28.97 -2.69
CA ASP A 75 5.20 29.54 -2.44
C ASP A 75 6.13 28.52 -1.76
N ALA A 76 7.42 28.59 -2.06
CA ALA A 76 8.43 27.71 -1.47
C ALA A 76 8.39 27.72 0.07
N ALA A 77 8.19 28.89 0.69
CA ALA A 77 8.10 29.03 2.14
C ALA A 77 6.87 28.36 2.77
N ILE A 78 5.82 28.05 1.99
CA ILE A 78 4.69 27.23 2.44
C ILE A 78 5.08 25.76 2.35
N LEU A 79 5.67 25.35 1.22
CA LEU A 79 6.10 23.96 0.99
C LEU A 79 7.15 23.51 2.03
N ASP A 80 8.09 24.38 2.39
CA ASP A 80 9.14 24.10 3.38
C ASP A 80 8.58 23.73 4.76
N ARG A 81 7.33 24.12 5.08
CA ARG A 81 6.65 23.77 6.35
C ARG A 81 6.24 22.31 6.44
N TYR A 82 6.15 21.64 5.31
CA TYR A 82 5.74 20.24 5.17
C TYR A 82 6.92 19.29 5.04
N VAL A 83 8.11 19.80 4.73
CA VAL A 83 9.34 19.01 4.61
C VAL A 83 9.69 18.37 5.95
N GLY A 84 9.96 17.07 5.95
CA GLY A 84 10.30 16.33 7.16
C GLY A 84 9.98 14.84 7.07
N PHE A 85 9.99 14.19 8.22
CA PHE A 85 9.80 12.76 8.37
C PHE A 85 8.53 12.49 9.16
N TYR A 86 7.71 11.55 8.68
CA TYR A 86 6.44 11.20 9.29
C TYR A 86 6.38 9.68 9.49
N GLU A 87 6.12 9.23 10.72
CA GLU A 87 6.16 7.82 11.07
C GLU A 87 4.89 7.10 10.61
N LEU A 88 5.05 5.96 9.95
CA LEU A 88 4.00 4.97 9.77
C LEU A 88 4.15 3.92 10.88
N ALA A 89 3.87 4.33 12.12
CA ALA A 89 4.19 3.55 13.31
C ALA A 89 5.62 2.94 13.22
N GLU A 90 5.78 1.65 13.52
CA GLU A 90 7.05 0.95 13.36
C GLU A 90 7.30 0.38 11.95
N GLN A 91 6.46 0.68 10.96
CA GLN A 91 6.51 0.02 9.64
C GLN A 91 7.16 0.87 8.56
N GLY A 92 7.47 2.14 8.83
CA GLY A 92 8.10 2.98 7.83
C GLY A 92 8.16 4.43 8.21
N VAL A 93 8.87 5.17 7.37
CA VAL A 93 8.93 6.63 7.40
C VAL A 93 8.48 7.15 6.05
N MET A 94 7.49 8.03 6.05
CA MET A 94 7.19 8.89 4.93
C MET A 94 8.12 10.09 4.99
N THR A 95 9.04 10.20 4.04
CA THR A 95 9.90 11.37 3.86
C THR A 95 9.21 12.33 2.89
N ILE A 96 8.97 13.56 3.32
CA ILE A 96 8.52 14.66 2.46
C ILE A 96 9.70 15.57 2.21
N SER A 97 10.08 15.71 0.94
CA SER A 97 11.17 16.56 0.46
C SER A 97 10.64 17.60 -0.51
N ARG A 98 11.40 18.67 -0.77
CA ARG A 98 11.10 19.63 -1.84
C ARG A 98 12.12 19.50 -2.97
N GLU A 99 11.63 19.26 -4.17
CA GLU A 99 12.42 19.11 -5.40
C GLU A 99 11.71 19.88 -6.52
N ASP A 100 12.45 20.65 -7.31
CA ASP A 100 11.93 21.40 -8.47
C ASP A 100 10.67 22.26 -8.18
N GLY A 101 10.60 22.83 -6.97
CA GLY A 101 9.48 23.68 -6.55
C GLY A 101 8.19 22.91 -6.19
N ARG A 102 8.26 21.59 -6.06
CA ARG A 102 7.15 20.72 -5.61
C ARG A 102 7.57 19.87 -4.42
N LEU A 103 6.60 19.27 -3.75
CA LEU A 103 6.88 18.25 -2.76
C LEU A 103 7.03 16.89 -3.44
N THR A 104 7.97 16.10 -2.94
CA THR A 104 8.13 14.69 -3.28
C THR A 104 7.92 13.89 -1.99
N SER A 105 7.12 12.83 -2.08
CA SER A 105 6.89 11.87 -1.00
C SER A 105 7.64 10.58 -1.25
N ARG A 106 8.25 9.99 -0.23
CA ARG A 106 8.92 8.69 -0.32
C ARG A 106 8.64 7.90 0.94
N LEU A 107 7.91 6.79 0.82
CA LEU A 107 7.75 5.82 1.89
C LEU A 107 8.96 4.87 1.90
N SER A 108 9.43 4.45 3.07
CA SER A 108 10.55 3.50 3.21
C SER A 108 10.40 2.30 2.26
N GLY A 109 11.48 2.02 1.51
CA GLY A 109 11.57 0.93 0.52
C GLY A 109 10.74 1.12 -0.76
N GLN A 110 10.09 2.27 -0.94
CA GLN A 110 9.38 2.65 -2.16
C GLN A 110 10.12 3.76 -2.92
N PRO A 111 9.89 3.88 -4.24
CA PRO A 111 10.37 5.02 -5.01
C PRO A 111 9.69 6.32 -4.56
N ALA A 112 10.32 7.44 -4.88
CA ALA A 112 9.78 8.75 -4.61
C ALA A 112 8.64 9.10 -5.59
N VAL A 113 7.62 9.79 -5.10
CA VAL A 113 6.39 10.14 -5.80
C VAL A 113 6.15 11.65 -5.70
N PRO A 114 6.06 12.37 -6.83
CA PRO A 114 5.72 13.79 -6.83
C PRO A 114 4.31 14.04 -6.29
N LEU A 115 4.18 15.09 -5.48
CA LEU A 115 2.93 15.58 -4.94
C LEU A 115 2.54 16.91 -5.59
N PHE A 116 1.26 17.02 -5.91
CA PHE A 116 0.63 18.19 -6.50
C PHE A 116 -0.28 18.82 -5.46
N ALA A 117 -0.18 20.13 -5.26
CA ALA A 117 -1.02 20.81 -4.28
C ALA A 117 -2.44 20.99 -4.84
N GLU A 118 -3.44 20.52 -4.12
CA GLU A 118 -4.86 20.84 -4.35
C GLU A 118 -5.26 22.10 -3.56
N SER A 119 -4.64 22.29 -2.39
CA SER A 119 -4.82 23.48 -1.56
C SER A 119 -3.58 23.72 -0.72
N ARG A 120 -3.63 24.66 0.23
CA ARG A 120 -2.49 24.95 1.11
C ARG A 120 -2.02 23.73 1.90
N THR A 121 -2.91 22.84 2.32
CA THR A 121 -2.60 21.68 3.19
C THR A 121 -2.95 20.33 2.57
N LYS A 122 -3.61 20.32 1.40
CA LYS A 122 -4.01 19.10 0.69
C LYS A 122 -3.18 18.91 -0.56
N PHE A 123 -2.66 17.71 -0.73
CA PHE A 123 -1.82 17.31 -1.85
C PHE A 123 -2.28 15.96 -2.39
N PHE A 124 -2.04 15.71 -3.67
CA PHE A 124 -2.37 14.44 -4.30
C PHE A 124 -1.23 13.96 -5.17
N ALA A 125 -1.13 12.64 -5.35
CA ALA A 125 -0.26 12.02 -6.33
C ALA A 125 -1.05 11.69 -7.59
N ARG A 126 -0.42 11.80 -8.78
CA ARG A 126 -1.05 11.42 -10.06
C ARG A 126 -0.76 9.98 -10.46
N ILE A 127 0.41 9.46 -10.07
CA ILE A 127 0.86 8.12 -10.45
C ILE A 127 0.30 7.02 -9.56
N VAL A 128 -0.17 7.38 -8.37
CA VAL A 128 -0.88 6.51 -7.44
C VAL A 128 -2.09 7.30 -6.95
N ASN A 129 -3.27 6.68 -6.90
CA ASN A 129 -4.48 7.35 -6.42
C ASN A 129 -4.41 7.51 -4.89
N ALA A 130 -3.65 8.51 -4.46
CA ALA A 130 -3.37 8.80 -3.06
C ALA A 130 -3.43 10.31 -2.82
N GLN A 131 -3.96 10.69 -1.67
CA GLN A 131 -4.01 12.08 -1.20
C GLN A 131 -3.35 12.19 0.17
N ILE A 132 -2.74 13.33 0.43
CA ILE A 132 -2.09 13.66 1.71
C ILE A 132 -2.69 14.96 2.23
N ASN A 133 -3.18 14.90 3.46
CA ASN A 133 -3.65 16.06 4.21
C ASN A 133 -2.68 16.35 5.36
N PHE A 134 -2.02 17.51 5.34
CA PHE A 134 -1.16 17.93 6.44
C PHE A 134 -1.98 18.56 7.57
N VAL A 135 -1.71 18.13 8.80
CA VAL A 135 -2.22 18.74 10.02
C VAL A 135 -1.12 19.65 10.57
N THR A 136 -1.43 20.93 10.71
CA THR A 136 -0.46 21.96 11.09
C THR A 136 -0.78 22.55 12.45
N ASP A 137 0.25 23.08 13.12
CA ASP A 137 0.08 23.90 14.32
C ASP A 137 -0.29 25.36 13.96
N ALA A 138 -0.40 26.21 15.00
CA ALA A 138 -0.73 27.63 14.84
C ALA A 138 0.30 28.44 14.04
N SER A 139 1.55 27.95 13.90
CA SER A 139 2.57 28.57 13.05
C SER A 139 2.48 28.10 11.58
N GLY A 140 1.65 27.10 11.31
CA GLY A 140 1.48 26.49 10.00
C GLY A 140 2.54 25.43 9.68
N VAL A 141 3.32 24.99 10.65
CA VAL A 141 4.27 23.87 10.50
C VAL A 141 3.51 22.55 10.69
N ALA A 142 3.78 21.56 9.84
CA ALA A 142 3.14 20.26 9.97
C ALA A 142 3.57 19.53 11.25
N GLN A 143 2.58 18.96 11.94
CA GLN A 143 2.74 18.11 13.12
C GLN A 143 2.42 16.65 12.79
N SER A 144 1.56 16.42 11.81
CA SER A 144 1.28 15.12 11.23
C SER A 144 0.78 15.25 9.80
N LEU A 145 0.64 14.12 9.13
CA LEU A 145 -0.10 14.01 7.88
C LEU A 145 -1.10 12.86 7.97
N VAL A 146 -2.12 12.90 7.15
CA VAL A 146 -3.06 11.78 6.92
C VAL A 146 -2.94 11.38 5.47
N LEU A 147 -2.57 10.12 5.23
CA LEU A 147 -2.56 9.50 3.91
C LEU A 147 -3.93 8.88 3.65
N HIS A 148 -4.56 9.27 2.55
CA HIS A 148 -5.80 8.70 2.04
C HIS A 148 -5.47 7.86 0.81
N GLN A 149 -5.59 6.53 0.92
CA GLN A 149 -5.28 5.62 -0.18
C GLN A 149 -6.10 4.34 -0.06
N ASN A 150 -6.67 3.85 -1.17
CA ASN A 150 -7.48 2.62 -1.21
C ASN A 150 -8.66 2.60 -0.21
N GLY A 151 -9.24 3.77 0.08
CA GLY A 151 -10.34 3.92 1.05
C GLY A 151 -9.91 3.88 2.52
N LEU A 152 -8.60 3.92 2.79
CA LEU A 152 -8.04 3.94 4.14
C LEU A 152 -7.42 5.30 4.46
N ASP A 153 -7.61 5.69 5.72
CA ASP A 153 -7.03 6.89 6.31
C ASP A 153 -5.93 6.50 7.30
N VAL A 154 -4.69 6.87 6.99
CA VAL A 154 -3.51 6.51 7.78
C VAL A 154 -2.84 7.76 8.31
N ALA A 155 -3.01 8.01 9.61
CA ALA A 155 -2.36 9.12 10.30
C ALA A 155 -0.88 8.80 10.57
N MET A 156 0.00 9.74 10.21
CA MET A 156 1.45 9.64 10.38
C MET A 156 1.98 10.88 11.11
N ARG A 157 2.50 10.68 12.32
CA ARG A 157 3.01 11.77 13.17
C ARG A 157 4.39 12.21 12.68
N ARG A 158 4.66 13.52 12.72
CA ARG A 158 5.99 14.03 12.38
C ARG A 158 7.00 13.64 13.46
N ILE A 159 8.18 13.21 13.03
CA ILE A 159 9.30 12.77 13.86
C ILE A 159 10.58 13.50 13.46
N ASP A 160 11.57 13.48 14.35
CA ASP A 160 12.89 14.02 14.03
C ASP A 160 13.71 13.07 13.13
N ALA A 161 14.81 13.60 12.58
CA ALA A 161 15.67 12.87 11.67
C ALA A 161 16.40 11.68 12.33
N ALA A 162 16.66 11.74 13.64
CA ALA A 162 17.34 10.66 14.35
C ALA A 162 16.39 9.46 14.51
N GLU A 163 15.13 9.71 14.85
CA GLU A 163 14.10 8.69 14.92
C GLU A 163 13.79 8.09 13.55
N ALA A 164 13.69 8.93 12.51
CA ALA A 164 13.48 8.47 11.15
C ALA A 164 14.59 7.49 10.72
N ARG A 165 15.85 7.84 11.01
CA ARG A 165 17.00 6.99 10.72
C ARG A 165 16.97 5.68 11.51
N ARG A 166 16.59 5.70 12.79
CA ARG A 166 16.43 4.46 13.59
C ARG A 166 15.42 3.50 12.97
N ILE A 167 14.27 4.02 12.51
CA ILE A 167 13.24 3.22 11.84
C ILE A 167 13.76 2.65 10.52
N GLU A 168 14.39 3.47 9.67
CA GLU A 168 14.95 3.01 8.38
C GLU A 168 16.07 1.97 8.56
N ASP A 169 16.97 2.15 9.54
CA ASP A 169 18.04 1.21 9.86
C ASP A 169 17.46 -0.13 10.33
N ARG A 170 16.41 -0.10 11.16
CA ARG A 170 15.70 -1.31 11.61
C ARG A 170 15.06 -2.04 10.44
N ILE A 171 14.35 -1.35 9.55
CA ILE A 171 13.74 -1.94 8.35
C ILE A 171 14.82 -2.56 7.46
N THR A 172 15.93 -1.85 7.25
CA THR A 172 17.07 -2.34 6.48
C THR A 172 17.67 -3.60 7.11
N ALA A 173 17.82 -3.65 8.43
CA ALA A 173 18.29 -4.82 9.14
C ALA A 173 17.33 -6.01 9.01
N ARG A 174 16.01 -5.76 9.10
CA ARG A 174 14.98 -6.79 8.88
C ARG A 174 15.07 -7.37 7.47
N LEU A 175 15.11 -6.51 6.44
CA LEU A 175 15.25 -6.93 5.04
C LEU A 175 16.52 -7.76 4.82
N LYS A 176 17.66 -7.34 5.39
CA LYS A 176 18.91 -8.10 5.33
C LYS A 176 18.86 -9.43 6.06
N SER A 177 18.12 -9.51 7.16
CA SER A 177 18.01 -10.74 7.96
C SER A 177 17.29 -11.86 7.21
N GLY A 178 16.24 -11.52 6.44
CA GLY A 178 15.45 -12.48 5.67
C GLY A 178 14.86 -13.61 6.52
N ARG A 179 14.63 -13.39 7.83
CA ARG A 179 14.13 -14.40 8.77
C ARG A 179 12.84 -13.93 9.45
N PRO A 180 11.90 -14.82 9.79
CA PRO A 180 10.71 -14.44 10.52
C PRO A 180 11.08 -13.87 11.88
N SER A 181 10.33 -12.86 12.31
CA SER A 181 10.40 -12.32 13.67
C SER A 181 9.85 -13.36 14.65
N PRO A 182 10.38 -13.44 15.88
CA PRO A 182 9.83 -14.33 16.89
C PRO A 182 8.34 -14.04 17.13
N GLY A 183 7.50 -15.08 17.09
CA GLY A 183 6.07 -14.99 17.44
C GLY A 183 5.11 -14.59 16.31
N THR A 184 5.58 -14.09 15.17
CA THR A 184 4.72 -13.63 14.07
C THR A 184 3.89 -14.75 13.46
N GLU A 185 4.46 -15.93 13.21
CA GLU A 185 3.70 -17.08 12.70
C GLU A 185 2.61 -17.52 13.68
N ALA A 186 2.92 -17.56 14.97
CA ALA A 186 1.95 -17.95 16.00
C ALA A 186 0.81 -16.93 16.12
N ALA A 187 1.12 -15.63 16.05
CA ALA A 187 0.13 -14.56 16.02
C ALA A 187 -0.74 -14.65 14.75
N LEU A 188 -0.13 -14.92 13.58
CA LEU A 188 -0.83 -15.08 12.32
C LEU A 188 -1.83 -16.25 12.37
N ARG A 189 -1.44 -17.41 12.91
CA ARG A 189 -2.33 -18.56 13.09
C ARG A 189 -3.58 -18.19 13.90
N ARG A 190 -3.38 -17.48 15.02
CA ARG A 190 -4.50 -17.04 15.88
C ARG A 190 -5.37 -15.99 15.23
N LEU A 191 -4.76 -15.06 14.48
CA LEU A 191 -5.48 -14.06 13.71
C LEU A 191 -6.40 -14.71 12.68
N ILE A 192 -5.87 -15.63 11.87
CA ILE A 192 -6.64 -16.32 10.83
C ILE A 192 -7.80 -17.10 11.44
N GLU A 193 -7.56 -17.80 12.55
CA GLU A 193 -8.62 -18.55 13.23
C GLU A 193 -9.70 -17.63 13.80
N GLY A 194 -9.32 -16.50 14.40
CA GLY A 194 -10.26 -15.49 14.88
C GLY A 194 -11.09 -14.88 13.75
N LEU A 195 -10.48 -14.57 12.60
CA LEU A 195 -11.20 -14.09 11.42
C LEU A 195 -12.15 -15.15 10.87
N ARG A 196 -11.72 -16.41 10.80
CA ARG A 196 -12.52 -17.54 10.30
C ARG A 196 -13.72 -17.86 11.19
N THR A 197 -13.60 -17.66 12.49
CA THR A 197 -14.69 -17.88 13.47
C THR A 197 -15.57 -16.65 13.66
N GLY A 198 -15.14 -15.48 13.17
CA GLY A 198 -15.82 -14.21 13.44
C GLY A 198 -15.54 -13.66 14.83
N GLU A 199 -14.62 -14.27 15.59
CA GLU A 199 -14.23 -13.87 16.94
C GLU A 199 -12.72 -13.54 17.02
N PRO A 200 -12.23 -12.44 16.39
CA PRO A 200 -10.84 -12.04 16.51
C PRO A 200 -10.44 -11.69 17.94
N ARG A 201 -9.20 -12.02 18.29
CA ARG A 201 -8.58 -11.63 19.56
C ARG A 201 -8.09 -10.18 19.48
N TYR A 202 -9.02 -9.24 19.68
CA TYR A 202 -8.75 -7.81 19.57
C TYR A 202 -7.74 -7.29 20.61
N ASP A 203 -7.57 -7.99 21.72
CA ASP A 203 -6.57 -7.71 22.77
C ASP A 203 -5.14 -8.05 22.33
N GLU A 204 -4.97 -8.91 21.33
CA GLU A 204 -3.67 -9.19 20.70
C GLU A 204 -3.33 -8.16 19.60
N MET A 205 -4.17 -7.15 19.36
CA MET A 205 -3.97 -6.12 18.33
C MET A 205 -3.73 -4.76 18.95
N THR A 206 -3.02 -3.90 18.23
CA THR A 206 -3.03 -2.46 18.56
C THR A 206 -4.45 -1.89 18.44
N PRO A 207 -4.82 -0.85 19.21
CA PRO A 207 -6.18 -0.27 19.15
C PRO A 207 -6.63 0.13 17.75
N ALA A 208 -5.71 0.68 16.95
CA ALA A 208 -5.99 1.08 15.57
C ALA A 208 -6.32 -0.12 14.67
N LEU A 209 -5.53 -1.20 14.75
CA LEU A 209 -5.78 -2.41 13.97
C LEU A 209 -7.05 -3.13 14.45
N ALA A 210 -7.29 -3.15 15.76
CA ALA A 210 -8.50 -3.75 16.32
C ALA A 210 -9.76 -3.07 15.77
N GLU A 211 -9.79 -1.74 15.74
CA GLU A 211 -10.90 -0.97 15.19
C GLU A 211 -11.07 -1.20 13.67
N ALA A 212 -9.98 -1.14 12.91
CA ALA A 212 -10.03 -1.43 11.47
C ALA A 212 -10.55 -2.85 11.19
N THR A 213 -10.13 -3.82 12.01
CA THR A 213 -10.59 -5.21 11.89
C THR A 213 -12.07 -5.33 12.23
N ARG A 214 -12.59 -4.61 13.23
CA ARG A 214 -14.03 -4.57 13.54
C ARG A 214 -14.85 -4.04 12.37
N GLN A 215 -14.38 -2.96 11.74
CA GLN A 215 -15.06 -2.32 10.61
C GLN A 215 -15.11 -3.24 9.38
N GLN A 216 -14.07 -4.05 9.16
CA GLN A 216 -13.95 -4.93 7.99
C GLN A 216 -14.28 -6.40 8.28
N LEU A 217 -14.73 -6.73 9.50
CA LEU A 217 -14.86 -8.11 9.97
C LEU A 217 -15.75 -8.95 9.05
N ALA A 218 -16.89 -8.43 8.62
CA ALA A 218 -17.83 -9.19 7.79
C ALA A 218 -17.19 -9.63 6.46
N THR A 219 -16.47 -8.71 5.80
CA THR A 219 -15.75 -9.00 4.54
C THR A 219 -14.61 -9.98 4.78
N LEU A 220 -13.77 -9.72 5.78
CA LEU A 220 -12.63 -10.57 6.10
C LEU A 220 -13.08 -11.98 6.51
N HIS A 221 -14.14 -12.10 7.31
CA HIS A 221 -14.71 -13.38 7.72
C HIS A 221 -15.18 -14.20 6.52
N ALA A 222 -15.89 -13.57 5.58
CA ALA A 222 -16.33 -14.22 4.34
C ALA A 222 -15.13 -14.66 3.49
N GLU A 223 -14.17 -13.75 3.23
CA GLU A 223 -13.00 -14.04 2.39
C GLU A 223 -12.11 -15.15 2.95
N ILE A 224 -11.86 -15.15 4.26
CA ILE A 224 -11.06 -16.18 4.93
C ILE A 224 -11.86 -17.48 5.08
N GLY A 225 -13.17 -17.39 5.29
CA GLY A 225 -14.08 -18.54 5.27
C GLY A 225 -14.08 -19.27 3.93
N ASP A 226 -14.16 -18.53 2.82
CA ASP A 226 -14.12 -19.06 1.46
C ASP A 226 -12.79 -19.74 1.12
N ALA A 227 -11.68 -19.30 1.73
CA ALA A 227 -10.38 -19.94 1.57
C ALA A 227 -10.31 -21.30 2.30
N GLY A 228 -11.08 -21.46 3.37
CA GLY A 228 -11.15 -22.68 4.18
C GLY A 228 -10.10 -22.75 5.30
N PRO A 229 -10.04 -23.88 6.04
CA PRO A 229 -9.04 -24.12 7.08
C PRO A 229 -7.59 -24.00 6.57
N VAL A 230 -6.68 -23.61 7.46
CA VAL A 230 -5.24 -23.55 7.16
C VAL A 230 -4.65 -24.95 7.14
N HIS A 231 -3.98 -25.30 6.04
CA HIS A 231 -3.21 -26.54 5.89
C HIS A 231 -1.73 -26.32 6.26
N SER A 232 -1.07 -25.34 5.64
CA SER A 232 0.33 -24.99 5.95
C SER A 232 0.56 -23.48 5.94
N ILE A 233 1.65 -23.05 6.58
CA ILE A 233 2.11 -21.67 6.59
C ILE A 233 3.60 -21.68 6.27
N ASP A 234 3.96 -21.02 5.19
CA ASP A 234 5.34 -20.94 4.71
C ASP A 234 5.85 -19.51 4.82
N PHE A 235 7.00 -19.32 5.46
CA PHE A 235 7.65 -18.01 5.48
C PHE A 235 8.28 -17.71 4.12
N VAL A 236 7.88 -16.59 3.53
CA VAL A 236 8.31 -16.17 2.19
C VAL A 236 9.50 -15.21 2.29
N GLY A 237 9.50 -14.33 3.29
CA GLY A 237 10.54 -13.31 3.43
C GLY A 237 10.09 -12.12 4.26
N VAL A 238 10.92 -11.08 4.22
CA VAL A 238 10.61 -9.78 4.82
C VAL A 238 10.21 -8.82 3.71
N GLY A 239 9.01 -8.26 3.84
CA GLY A 239 8.42 -7.34 2.87
C GLY A 239 8.79 -5.88 3.14
N ASN A 240 8.20 -4.99 2.34
CA ASN A 240 8.36 -3.55 2.54
C ASN A 240 7.95 -3.15 3.95
N GLY A 241 8.69 -2.23 4.57
CA GLY A 241 8.44 -1.84 5.96
C GLY A 241 8.93 -2.82 7.03
N GLY A 242 9.66 -3.86 6.64
CA GLY A 242 10.30 -4.79 7.58
C GLY A 242 9.37 -5.83 8.20
N VAL A 243 8.15 -5.96 7.67
CA VAL A 243 7.12 -6.91 8.12
C VAL A 243 7.34 -8.29 7.53
N ASP A 244 6.88 -9.32 8.23
CA ASP A 244 7.01 -10.69 7.78
C ASP A 244 5.95 -11.02 6.73
N VAL A 245 6.35 -11.74 5.70
CA VAL A 245 5.46 -12.22 4.63
C VAL A 245 5.37 -13.73 4.70
N TYR A 246 4.15 -14.21 4.76
CA TYR A 246 3.82 -15.64 4.76
C TYR A 246 2.93 -15.98 3.58
N LEU A 247 3.13 -17.15 2.99
CA LEU A 247 2.17 -17.80 2.12
C LEU A 247 1.42 -18.81 2.97
N VAL A 248 0.13 -18.57 3.18
CA VAL A 248 -0.74 -19.47 3.93
C VAL A 248 -1.50 -20.31 2.93
N HIS A 249 -1.28 -21.61 2.96
CA HIS A 249 -2.04 -22.56 2.16
C HIS A 249 -3.30 -22.93 2.92
N HIS A 250 -4.44 -22.43 2.47
CA HIS A 250 -5.73 -22.92 2.91
C HIS A 250 -6.20 -24.08 2.02
N GLU A 251 -7.21 -24.82 2.46
CA GLU A 251 -7.77 -25.95 1.72
C GLU A 251 -8.20 -25.59 0.28
N GLN A 252 -8.81 -24.41 0.09
CA GLN A 252 -9.36 -24.03 -1.23
C GLN A 252 -8.37 -23.19 -2.06
N ARG A 253 -7.53 -22.37 -1.42
CA ARG A 253 -6.61 -21.46 -2.11
C ARG A 253 -5.49 -20.94 -1.19
N PRO A 254 -4.31 -20.62 -1.73
CA PRO A 254 -3.30 -19.91 -0.97
C PRO A 254 -3.64 -18.43 -0.81
N LEU A 255 -3.17 -17.81 0.28
CA LEU A 255 -3.25 -16.38 0.57
C LEU A 255 -1.91 -15.85 1.06
N TYR A 256 -1.47 -14.71 0.53
CA TYR A 256 -0.31 -14.00 1.06
C TYR A 256 -0.71 -13.12 2.23
N TRP A 257 -0.04 -13.30 3.35
CA TRP A 257 -0.20 -12.53 4.57
C TRP A 257 1.03 -11.69 4.83
N ARG A 258 0.84 -10.42 5.14
CA ARG A 258 1.87 -9.52 5.69
C ARG A 258 1.49 -9.21 7.11
N ILE A 259 2.37 -9.50 8.07
CA ILE A 259 2.10 -9.28 9.49
C ILE A 259 3.32 -8.67 10.19
N GLY A 260 3.06 -7.71 11.07
CA GLY A 260 4.08 -7.08 11.91
C GLY A 260 3.59 -6.95 13.35
N LEU A 261 4.46 -7.27 14.29
CA LEU A 261 4.23 -7.05 15.72
C LEU A 261 4.92 -5.76 16.17
N ASP A 262 4.34 -5.07 17.15
CA ASP A 262 5.02 -3.98 17.86
C ASP A 262 6.00 -4.53 18.93
N ALA A 263 6.68 -3.62 19.62
CA ALA A 263 7.60 -3.97 20.70
C ALA A 263 6.96 -4.74 21.88
N ALA A 264 5.63 -4.65 22.07
CA ALA A 264 4.89 -5.38 23.10
C ALA A 264 4.43 -6.77 22.62
N GLY A 265 4.64 -7.09 21.34
CA GLY A 265 4.20 -8.34 20.72
C GLY A 265 2.76 -8.32 20.22
N ALA A 266 2.09 -7.17 20.26
CA ALA A 266 0.75 -7.00 19.70
C ALA A 266 0.83 -6.84 18.17
N ILE A 267 -0.19 -7.31 17.46
CA ILE A 267 -0.28 -7.17 16.00
C ILE A 267 -0.52 -5.70 15.68
N ALA A 268 0.50 -5.07 15.10
CA ALA A 268 0.48 -3.68 14.68
C ALA A 268 -0.03 -3.50 13.24
N THR A 269 0.11 -4.54 12.42
CA THR A 269 -0.35 -4.54 11.03
C THR A 269 -0.59 -5.95 10.55
N ALA A 270 -1.64 -6.12 9.76
CA ALA A 270 -1.94 -7.36 9.07
C ALA A 270 -2.66 -7.05 7.75
N TRP A 271 -2.19 -7.65 6.66
CA TRP A 271 -2.81 -7.53 5.34
C TRP A 271 -2.87 -8.90 4.69
N VAL A 272 -3.99 -9.19 4.05
CA VAL A 272 -4.18 -10.40 3.26
C VAL A 272 -4.38 -10.04 1.80
N THR A 273 -3.78 -10.82 0.92
CA THR A 273 -3.95 -10.72 -0.53
C THR A 273 -4.02 -12.12 -1.14
N PRO A 274 -4.71 -12.30 -2.28
CA PRO A 274 -4.72 -13.58 -3.00
C PRO A 274 -3.32 -14.17 -3.22
N GLY A 275 -3.14 -15.45 -2.92
CA GLY A 275 -1.98 -16.23 -3.39
C GLY A 275 -2.15 -16.55 -4.87
N LEU A 276 -1.06 -16.42 -5.64
CA LEU A 276 -0.99 -16.82 -7.04
C LEU A 276 -1.02 -18.34 -7.20
#